data_AF-A0A1H6L6E5-F1
#
_entry.id   AF-A0A1H6L6E5-F1
#
_cell.length_a   1.000
_cell.length_b   1.000
_cell.length_c   1.000
_cell.angle_alpha   90.00
_cell.angle_beta   90.00
_cell.angle_gamma   90.00
#
_symmetry.space_group_name_H-M   'P 1'
#
loop_
_entity.id
_entity.type
_entity.pdbx_description
1 polymer ?
#
loop_
_entity_poly.entity_id
_entity_poly.type
_entity_poly.pdbx_seq_one_letter_code
_entity_poly.pdbx_strand_id
1 'polypeptide(L)'
;MQPLQTAIRKWLKGIGKNREWLGAQCGVKKRTVDSWFSWNTISPQMEKHLKLLMQHYPVGGAPSQHIPEQDGTHQLTLTIDTDTFDLWNLAALDQGLIMREWAIHSLTHIVKDHPPETSGNRQQSDQPAKA
;
A
#
# COMPACT_ATOMS: atom_id res chain seq x y z
N MET A 1 14.00 1.11 -23.34
CA MET A 1 13.43 0.94 -21.99
C MET A 1 11.96 0.57 -22.16
N GLN A 2 11.50 -0.60 -21.70
CA GLN A 2 10.07 -0.91 -21.73
C GLN A 2 9.34 0.08 -20.82
N PRO A 3 8.22 0.70 -21.24
CA PRO A 3 7.48 1.60 -20.37
C PRO A 3 7.01 0.81 -19.14
N LEU A 4 7.19 1.39 -17.95
CA LEU A 4 6.88 0.78 -16.65
C LEU A 4 5.48 0.15 -16.62
N GLN A 5 4.50 0.73 -17.33
CA GLN A 5 3.15 0.17 -17.50
C GLN A 5 3.13 -1.22 -18.13
N THR A 6 3.95 -1.48 -19.15
CA THR A 6 4.00 -2.80 -19.79
C THR A 6 4.54 -3.83 -18.82
N ALA A 7 5.52 -3.45 -17.98
CA ALA A 7 6.02 -4.29 -16.90
C ALA A 7 4.94 -4.55 -15.84
N ILE A 8 4.23 -3.51 -15.37
CA ILE A 8 3.13 -3.64 -14.40
C ILE A 8 2.00 -4.52 -14.96
N ARG A 9 1.63 -4.37 -16.23
CA ARG A 9 0.57 -5.16 -16.86
C ARG A 9 0.93 -6.64 -16.95
N LYS A 10 2.18 -6.95 -17.34
CA LYS A 10 2.70 -8.32 -17.39
C LYS A 10 2.79 -8.91 -15.98
N TRP A 11 3.27 -8.13 -15.01
CA TRP A 11 3.35 -8.54 -13.62
C TRP A 11 1.97 -8.84 -13.02
N LEU A 12 1.00 -7.93 -13.16
CA LEU A 12 -0.39 -8.13 -12.71
C LEU A 12 -0.99 -9.42 -13.31
N LYS A 13 -0.79 -9.64 -14.62
CA LYS A 13 -1.22 -10.87 -15.28
C LYS A 13 -0.49 -12.11 -14.72
N GLY A 14 0.79 -11.97 -14.43
CA GLY A 14 1.64 -13.02 -13.86
C GLY A 14 1.26 -13.43 -12.44
N ILE A 15 0.83 -12.48 -11.60
CA ILE A 15 0.35 -12.75 -10.23
C ILE A 15 -1.16 -13.04 -10.17
N GLY A 16 -1.86 -13.00 -11.30
CA GLY A 16 -3.30 -13.22 -11.38
C GLY A 16 -4.16 -12.13 -10.72
N LYS A 17 -3.64 -10.90 -10.56
CA LYS A 17 -4.36 -9.78 -9.93
C LYS A 17 -4.83 -8.75 -10.96
N ASN A 18 -5.78 -7.90 -10.54
CA ASN A 18 -6.38 -6.87 -11.38
C ASN A 18 -5.94 -5.46 -10.96
N ARG A 19 -6.36 -4.45 -11.72
CA ARG A 19 -6.03 -3.03 -11.49
C ARG A 19 -6.67 -2.45 -10.22
N GLU A 20 -7.78 -3.05 -9.79
CA GLU A 20 -8.49 -2.66 -8.57
C GLU A 20 -7.70 -3.08 -7.33
N TRP A 21 -7.17 -4.30 -7.33
CA TRP A 21 -6.21 -4.77 -6.33
C TRP A 21 -4.97 -3.86 -6.27
N LEU A 22 -4.44 -3.46 -7.42
CA LEU A 22 -3.29 -2.53 -7.45
C LEU A 22 -3.65 -1.17 -6.81
N GLY A 23 -4.85 -0.67 -7.07
CA GLY A 23 -5.35 0.55 -6.44
C GLY A 23 -5.41 0.42 -4.93
N ALA A 24 -5.95 -0.69 -4.42
CA ALA A 24 -6.00 -0.97 -2.98
C ALA A 24 -4.60 -1.02 -2.35
N GLN A 25 -3.64 -1.68 -3.00
CA GLN A 25 -2.25 -1.76 -2.50
C GLN A 25 -1.49 -0.43 -2.57
N CYS A 26 -1.88 0.46 -3.47
CA CYS A 26 -1.29 1.79 -3.62
C CYS A 26 -2.07 2.89 -2.87
N GLY A 27 -3.20 2.57 -2.22
CA GLY A 27 -4.07 3.56 -1.59
C GLY A 27 -4.76 4.52 -2.57
N VAL A 28 -4.89 4.14 -3.85
CA VAL A 28 -5.49 4.98 -4.90
C VAL A 28 -6.73 4.34 -5.50
N LYS A 29 -7.61 5.16 -6.07
CA LYS A 29 -8.81 4.67 -6.77
C LYS A 29 -8.42 3.94 -8.05
N LYS A 30 -9.22 2.94 -8.45
CA LYS A 30 -9.07 2.23 -9.73
C LYS A 30 -8.92 3.18 -10.92
N ARG A 31 -9.68 4.28 -10.95
CA ARG A 31 -9.58 5.31 -12.00
C ARG A 31 -8.19 5.94 -12.10
N THR A 32 -7.52 6.15 -10.97
CA THR A 32 -6.15 6.64 -10.92
C THR A 32 -5.19 5.61 -11.51
N VAL A 33 -5.36 4.34 -11.17
CA VAL A 33 -4.59 3.24 -11.78
C VAL A 33 -4.81 3.18 -13.30
N ASP A 34 -6.06 3.28 -13.75
CA ASP A 34 -6.39 3.32 -15.18
C ASP A 34 -5.73 4.52 -15.88
N SER A 35 -5.71 5.69 -15.23
CA SER A 35 -5.04 6.89 -15.76
C SER A 35 -3.54 6.72 -15.96
N TRP A 36 -2.87 5.89 -15.15
CA TRP A 36 -1.45 5.57 -15.32
C TRP A 36 -1.17 4.82 -16.62
N PHE A 37 -2.10 3.97 -17.05
CA PHE A 37 -2.00 3.23 -18.33
C PHE A 37 -2.43 4.07 -19.53
N SER A 38 -3.24 5.11 -19.33
CA SER A 38 -3.73 5.97 -20.41
C SER A 38 -2.84 7.19 -20.66
N TRP A 39 -2.35 7.86 -19.61
CA TRP A 39 -1.71 9.18 -19.71
C TRP A 39 -0.22 9.15 -19.35
N ASN A 40 0.36 7.97 -19.16
CA ASN A 40 1.79 7.76 -18.89
C ASN A 40 2.35 8.55 -17.70
N THR A 41 1.50 8.93 -16.75
CA THR A 41 1.87 9.79 -15.62
C THR A 41 1.75 8.99 -14.33
N ILE A 42 2.89 8.49 -13.83
CA ILE A 42 3.01 7.84 -12.53
C ILE A 42 3.89 8.76 -11.68
N SER A 43 3.46 9.09 -10.47
CA SER A 43 4.29 9.91 -9.60
C SER A 43 5.56 9.14 -9.19
N PRO A 44 6.71 9.82 -8.98
CA PRO A 44 7.97 9.14 -8.62
C PRO A 44 7.86 8.29 -7.33
N GLN A 45 7.01 8.71 -6.39
CA GLN A 45 6.73 7.96 -5.17
C GLN A 45 5.96 6.66 -5.47
N MET A 46 4.94 6.71 -6.34
CA MET A 46 4.21 5.52 -6.75
C MET A 46 5.07 4.57 -7.56
N GLU A 47 5.97 5.08 -8.40
CA GLU A 47 6.93 4.24 -9.11
C GLU A 47 7.83 3.45 -8.14
N LYS A 48 8.34 4.09 -7.08
CA LYS A 48 9.12 3.39 -6.04
C LYS A 48 8.28 2.31 -5.33
N HIS A 49 7.05 2.65 -4.95
CA HIS A 49 6.12 1.71 -4.30
C HIS A 49 5.78 0.51 -5.20
N LEU A 50 5.54 0.76 -6.50
CA LEU A 50 5.27 -0.27 -7.49
C LEU A 50 6.47 -1.21 -7.68
N LYS A 51 7.69 -0.67 -7.70
CA LYS A 51 8.91 -1.50 -7.76
C LYS A 51 9.05 -2.40 -6.54
N LEU A 52 8.76 -1.88 -5.34
CA LEU A 52 8.76 -2.69 -4.11
C LEU A 52 7.68 -3.79 -4.17
N LEU A 53 6.46 -3.45 -4.55
CA LEU A 53 5.38 -4.43 -4.73
C LEU A 53 5.76 -5.54 -5.72
N MET A 54 6.39 -5.20 -6.85
CA MET A 54 6.85 -6.18 -7.83
C MET A 54 7.95 -7.11 -7.28
N GLN A 55 8.80 -6.64 -6.37
CA GLN A 55 9.81 -7.47 -5.72
C GLN A 55 9.20 -8.43 -4.68
N HIS A 56 8.20 -7.96 -3.92
CA HIS A 56 7.53 -8.77 -2.90
C HIS A 56 6.56 -9.80 -3.48
N TYR A 57 6.06 -9.61 -4.70
CA TYR A 57 5.18 -10.56 -5.39
C TYR A 57 5.78 -11.05 -6.72
N PRO A 58 6.75 -11.98 -6.70
CA PRO A 58 7.35 -12.50 -7.91
C PRO A 58 6.35 -13.30 -8.75
N VAL A 59 6.41 -13.13 -10.08
CA VAL A 59 5.59 -13.90 -11.03
C VAL A 59 6.06 -15.36 -11.01
N GLY A 60 5.25 -16.26 -10.43
CA GLY A 60 5.55 -17.69 -10.35
C GLY A 60 6.18 -18.17 -9.04
N GLY A 61 6.37 -17.30 -8.05
CA GLY A 61 6.69 -17.71 -6.68
C GLY A 61 5.42 -18.07 -5.93
N ALA A 62 5.37 -19.27 -5.34
CA ALA A 62 4.24 -19.72 -4.53
C ALA A 62 3.82 -18.63 -3.52
N PRO A 63 2.54 -18.23 -3.45
CA PRO A 63 2.03 -17.42 -2.37
C PRO A 63 1.92 -18.29 -1.11
N SER A 64 3.05 -18.64 -0.50
CA SER A 64 3.09 -18.96 0.92
C SER A 64 3.12 -17.60 1.61
N GLN A 65 2.05 -17.07 2.18
CA GLN A 65 1.06 -17.73 3.02
C GLN A 65 -0.33 -17.18 2.70
N HIS A 66 -1.31 -18.07 2.80
CA HIS A 66 -2.74 -17.80 2.93
C HIS A 66 -3.00 -16.43 3.60
N ILE A 67 -3.43 -15.43 2.83
CA ILE A 67 -4.19 -14.30 3.38
C ILE A 67 -5.65 -14.76 3.24
N PRO A 68 -6.26 -15.37 4.28
CA PRO A 68 -7.69 -15.51 4.26
C PRO A 68 -8.27 -14.09 4.21
N GLU A 69 -9.29 -13.91 3.38
CA GLU A 69 -10.25 -12.83 3.55
C GLU A 69 -10.68 -12.81 5.02
N GLN A 70 -10.39 -11.74 5.75
CA GLN A 70 -10.71 -11.65 7.19
C GLN A 70 -11.23 -10.27 7.53
N ASP A 71 -12.35 -10.29 8.22
CA ASP A 71 -13.05 -9.19 8.86
C ASP A 71 -12.09 -8.24 9.59
N GLY A 72 -11.80 -7.09 8.97
CA GLY A 72 -11.17 -5.92 9.59
C GLY A 72 -9.79 -6.08 10.23
N THR A 73 -9.18 -7.28 10.23
CA THR A 73 -7.96 -7.59 10.98
C THR A 73 -6.86 -8.08 10.06
N HIS A 74 -5.75 -7.34 10.00
CA HIS A 74 -4.55 -7.68 9.21
C HIS A 74 -3.36 -7.97 10.11
N GLN A 75 -2.61 -9.03 9.80
CA GLN A 75 -1.39 -9.42 10.52
C GLN A 75 -0.14 -8.94 9.76
N LEU A 76 0.80 -8.29 10.47
CA LEU A 76 2.12 -7.91 9.96
C LEU A 76 3.18 -8.85 10.56
N THR A 77 3.89 -9.59 9.70
CA THR A 77 5.04 -10.42 10.09
C THR A 77 6.30 -9.84 9.46
N LEU A 78 7.33 -9.58 10.26
CA LEU A 78 8.61 -9.02 9.82
C LEU A 78 9.74 -9.99 10.14
N THR A 79 10.66 -10.15 9.21
CA THR A 79 11.93 -10.87 9.44
C THR A 79 13.05 -9.83 9.49
N ILE A 80 13.62 -9.65 10.68
CA ILE A 80 14.75 -8.74 10.94
C ILE A 80 15.85 -9.51 11.68
N ASP A 81 17.07 -8.99 11.65
CA ASP A 81 18.18 -9.52 12.44
C ASP A 81 17.98 -9.23 13.94
N THR A 82 18.70 -9.99 14.77
CA THR A 82 18.60 -9.92 16.23
C THR A 82 19.02 -8.55 16.77
N ASP A 83 20.08 -7.95 16.24
CA ASP A 83 20.58 -6.65 16.71
C ASP A 83 19.54 -5.54 16.51
N THR A 84 18.87 -5.52 15.34
CA THR A 84 17.77 -4.60 15.06
C THR A 84 16.57 -4.85 15.98
N PHE A 85 16.22 -6.12 16.21
CA PHE A 85 15.14 -6.47 17.13
C PHE A 85 15.44 -6.02 18.56
N ASP A 86 16.65 -6.26 19.06
CA ASP A 86 17.07 -5.88 20.40
C ASP A 86 17.06 -4.36 20.59
N LEU A 87 17.54 -3.62 19.58
CA LEU A 87 17.49 -2.16 19.59
C LEU A 87 16.05 -1.65 19.70
N TRP A 88 15.12 -2.22 18.93
CA TRP A 88 13.72 -1.82 18.97
C TRP A 88 13.04 -2.23 20.28
N ASN A 89 13.37 -3.41 20.80
CA ASN A 89 12.86 -3.90 22.07
C ASN A 89 13.34 -3.02 23.24
N LEU A 90 14.60 -2.58 23.22
CA LEU A 90 15.13 -1.62 24.20
C LEU A 90 14.42 -0.26 24.09
N ALA A 91 14.20 0.25 22.88
CA ALA A 91 13.46 1.49 22.66
C ALA A 91 12.00 1.40 23.13
N ALA A 92 11.36 0.23 22.98
CA ALA A 92 10.03 -0.02 23.51
C ALA A 92 10.03 -0.03 25.04
N LEU A 93 10.99 -0.72 25.67
CA LEU A 93 11.15 -0.79 27.12
C LEU A 93 11.40 0.58 27.76
N ASP A 94 12.20 1.43 27.12
CA ASP A 94 12.44 2.82 27.57
C ASP A 94 11.14 3.64 27.64
N GLN A 95 10.20 3.34 26.75
CA GLN A 95 8.85 3.94 26.72
C GLN A 95 7.84 3.18 27.60
N GLY A 96 8.25 2.13 28.30
CA GLY A 96 7.37 1.28 29.12
C GLY A 96 6.37 0.45 28.30
N LEU A 97 6.66 0.21 27.02
CA LEU A 97 5.82 -0.54 26.09
C LEU A 97 6.47 -1.88 25.72
N ILE A 98 5.65 -2.85 25.33
CA ILE A 98 6.16 -4.04 24.65
C ILE A 98 6.34 -3.77 23.15
N MET A 99 7.24 -4.50 22.49
CA MET A 99 7.60 -4.33 21.07
C MET A 99 6.40 -4.19 20.13
N ARG A 100 5.33 -4.98 20.35
CA ARG A 100 4.10 -4.91 19.54
C ARG A 100 3.39 -3.56 19.66
N GLU A 101 3.21 -3.09 20.89
CA GLU A 101 2.52 -1.82 21.17
C GLU A 101 3.34 -0.65 20.67
N TRP A 102 4.66 -0.69 20.89
CA TRP A 102 5.58 0.30 20.36
C TRP A 102 5.53 0.37 18.82
N ALA A 103 5.52 -0.78 18.13
CA ALA A 103 5.37 -0.81 16.67
C ALA A 103 4.03 -0.20 16.21
N ILE A 104 2.92 -0.55 16.86
CA ILE A 104 1.60 0.02 16.54
C ILE A 104 1.60 1.53 16.76
N HIS A 105 2.16 2.01 17.87
CA HIS A 105 2.25 3.43 18.20
C HIS A 105 3.11 4.19 17.19
N SER A 106 4.31 3.70 16.86
CA SER A 106 5.20 4.32 15.88
C SER A 106 4.56 4.41 14.50
N LEU A 107 3.91 3.33 14.04
CA LEU A 107 3.20 3.34 12.76
C LEU A 107 1.99 4.30 12.77
N THR A 108 1.23 4.33 13.88
CA THR A 108 0.07 5.23 14.02
C THR A 108 0.50 6.69 14.10
N HIS A 109 1.62 6.98 14.74
CA HIS A 109 2.15 8.34 14.86
C HIS A 109 2.54 8.89 13.49
N ILE A 110 3.24 8.09 12.67
CA ILE A 110 3.62 8.48 11.30
C ILE A 110 2.37 8.82 10.46
N VAL A 111 1.28 8.07 10.59
CA VAL A 111 0.02 8.37 9.86
C VAL A 111 -0.66 9.64 10.38
N LYS A 112 -0.52 9.98 11.67
CA LYS A 112 -1.06 11.23 12.23
C LYS A 112 -0.25 12.45 11.77
N ASP A 113 1.07 12.34 11.73
CA ASP A 113 1.96 13.43 11.29
C ASP A 113 1.95 13.61 9.77
N HIS A 114 1.77 12.52 9.03
CA HIS A 114 1.66 12.50 7.58
C HIS A 114 0.40 11.75 7.15
N PRO A 115 -0.78 12.40 7.27
CA PRO A 115 -2.01 11.78 6.81
C PRO A 115 -1.91 11.53 5.31
N PRO A 116 -2.24 10.32 4.82
CA PRO A 116 -2.36 10.10 3.39
C PRO A 116 -3.44 11.04 2.87
N GLU A 117 -3.10 11.90 1.89
CA GLU A 117 -4.05 12.81 1.23
C GLU A 117 -5.21 12.01 0.66
N THR A 118 -6.22 11.79 1.49
CA THR A 118 -7.41 11.03 1.14
C THR A 118 -8.23 11.96 0.29
N SER A 119 -8.06 11.86 -1.04
CA SER A 119 -8.89 12.56 -2.02
C SER A 119 -10.35 12.06 -1.94
N GLY A 120 -11.05 12.57 -0.93
CA GLY A 120 -12.47 12.40 -0.62
C GLY A 120 -13.26 13.67 -0.93
N ASN A 121 -13.63 13.80 -2.20
CA ASN A 121 -14.91 14.27 -2.74
C ASN A 121 -15.79 15.23 -1.90
N ARG A 122 -16.06 16.44 -2.44
CA ARG A 122 -17.33 17.17 -2.22
C ARG A 122 -18.00 17.42 -3.57
N GLN A 123 -18.86 16.49 -3.99
CA GLN A 123 -19.97 16.80 -4.89
C GLN A 123 -21.17 17.18 -4.05
N GLN A 124 -21.72 18.38 -4.26
CA GLN A 124 -23.13 18.69 -4.05
C GLN A 124 -23.43 19.87 -5.01
N SER A 125 -23.87 19.61 -6.25
CA SER A 125 -25.28 19.58 -6.67
C SER A 125 -26.12 20.71 -6.07
N ASP A 126 -26.35 21.76 -6.87
CA ASP A 126 -27.63 22.47 -6.86
C ASP A 126 -27.96 22.87 -8.31
N GLN A 127 -28.85 22.10 -8.93
CA GLN A 127 -29.70 22.58 -10.01
C GLN A 127 -30.92 23.22 -9.35
N PRO A 128 -31.51 24.25 -9.99
CA PRO A 128 -32.96 24.30 -10.02
C PRO A 128 -33.50 24.28 -11.45
N ALA A 129 -34.55 23.47 -11.60
CA ALA A 129 -35.41 23.40 -12.76
C ALA A 129 -36.36 24.60 -12.82
N LYS A 130 -36.68 25.00 -14.07
CA LYS A 130 -37.92 25.60 -14.58
C LYS A 130 -38.81 26.44 -13.64
N ALA A 131 -39.05 27.67 -14.08
CA ALA A 131 -40.40 28.23 -14.20
C ALA A 131 -40.63 28.59 -15.68
#